data_AF-A0A3D5SPW7-F1
#
_entry.id   AF-A0A3D5SPW7-F1
#
_cell.length_a   1.000
_cell.length_b   1.000
_cell.length_c   1.000
_cell.angle_alpha   90.00
_cell.angle_beta   90.00
_cell.angle_gamma   90.00
#
_symmetry.space_group_name_H-M   'P 1'
#
loop_
_entity.id
_entity.type
_entity.pdbx_description
1 polymer ?
#
loop_
_entity_poly.entity_id
_entity_poly.type
_entity_poly.pdbx_seq_one_letter_code
_entity_poly.pdbx_strand_id
1 'polypeptide(L)' 'MYGATEELWFTDWEFKGTPWTNPAMYQRWSPGNFVNNFKTPILIIHSELDYRVPFGEGLQLFTAVQRMGVDSKLLM' A
#
# COMPACT_ATOMS: atom_id res chain seq x y z
N MET A 1 -3.58 -1.97 -5.31
CA MET A 1 -4.05 -3.12 -4.51
C MET A 1 -5.31 -3.83 -5.03
N TYR A 2 -6.54 -3.26 -5.01
CA TYR A 2 -7.80 -4.03 -5.28
C TYR A 2 -7.79 -4.93 -6.52
N GLY A 3 -7.34 -4.40 -7.68
CA GLY A 3 -7.32 -5.17 -8.93
C GLY A 3 -6.16 -6.15 -9.09
N ALA A 4 -5.31 -6.30 -8.08
CA ALA A 4 -4.14 -7.18 -8.13
C ALA A 4 -4.36 -8.52 -7.41
N THR A 5 -5.49 -8.70 -6.72
CA THR A 5 -5.84 -9.95 -6.04
C THR A 5 -7.08 -10.60 -6.65
N GLU A 6 -7.05 -11.91 -6.66
CA GLU A 6 -8.13 -12.86 -6.90
C GLU A 6 -9.11 -12.98 -5.73
N GLU A 7 -8.71 -12.64 -4.50
CA GLU A 7 -9.51 -12.81 -3.28
C GLU A 7 -10.49 -11.63 -3.05
N LEU A 8 -11.32 -11.32 -4.05
CA LEU A 8 -12.20 -10.14 -4.05
C LEU A 8 -13.25 -10.12 -2.93
N TRP A 9 -13.60 -11.29 -2.38
CA TRP A 9 -14.61 -11.40 -1.33
C TRP A 9 -14.22 -10.60 -0.07
N PHE A 10 -12.96 -10.68 0.37
CA PHE A 10 -12.52 -9.96 1.57
C PHE A 10 -12.60 -8.46 1.37
N THR A 11 -12.09 -7.96 0.25
CA THR A 11 -12.09 -6.52 -0.04
C THR A 11 -13.51 -5.98 -0.16
N ASP A 12 -14.41 -6.70 -0.84
CA ASP A 12 -15.79 -6.26 -1.01
C ASP A 12 -16.57 -6.29 0.31
N TRP A 13 -16.33 -7.30 1.15
CA TRP A 13 -16.97 -7.42 2.46
C TRP A 13 -16.49 -6.34 3.44
N GLU A 14 -15.18 -6.14 3.57
CA GLU A 14 -14.59 -5.20 4.53
C GLU A 14 -14.81 -3.75 4.12
N PHE A 15 -14.67 -3.44 2.83
CA PHE A 15 -14.81 -2.08 2.31
C PHE A 15 -16.24 -1.77 1.87
N LYS A 16 -17.17 -2.73 2.04
CA LYS A 16 -18.60 -2.60 1.72
C LYS A 16 -18.84 -2.13 0.28
N GLY A 17 -18.11 -2.72 -0.66
CA GLY A 17 -18.14 -2.36 -2.08
C GLY A 17 -16.74 -2.30 -2.70
N THR A 18 -16.70 -1.94 -3.98
CA THR A 18 -15.48 -1.86 -4.78
C THR A 18 -14.89 -0.45 -4.72
N PRO A 19 -13.68 -0.19 -5.23
CA PRO A 19 -13.11 1.15 -5.27
C PRO A 19 -13.96 2.15 -6.06
N TRP A 20 -14.87 1.67 -6.91
CA TRP A 20 -15.69 2.51 -7.79
C TRP A 20 -17.07 2.76 -7.17
N THR A 21 -17.57 1.84 -6.35
CA THR A 21 -18.87 1.98 -5.67
C THR A 21 -18.74 2.56 -4.26
N ASN A 22 -17.57 2.40 -3.61
CA ASN A 22 -17.27 2.99 -2.31
C ASN A 22 -15.86 3.61 -2.25
N PRO A 23 -15.55 4.62 -3.09
CA PRO A 23 -14.21 5.21 -3.16
C PRO A 23 -13.74 5.83 -1.83
N ALA A 24 -14.67 6.37 -1.04
CA ALA A 24 -14.36 7.00 0.24
C ALA A 24 -13.71 6.03 1.23
N MET A 25 -14.14 4.78 1.28
CA MET A 25 -13.53 3.77 2.15
C MET A 25 -12.10 3.43 1.72
N TYR A 26 -11.85 3.28 0.42
CA TYR A 26 -10.50 3.00 -0.09
C TYR A 26 -9.55 4.19 0.12
N GLN A 27 -10.03 5.42 -0.08
CA GLN A 27 -9.24 6.62 0.17
C GLN A 27 -8.89 6.79 1.65
N ARG A 28 -9.84 6.52 2.54
CA ARG A 28 -9.63 6.62 3.99
C ARG A 28 -8.48 5.74 4.48
N TRP A 29 -8.35 4.54 3.94
CA TRP A 29 -7.38 3.54 4.38
C TRP A 29 -6.13 3.44 3.50
N SER A 30 -5.99 4.29 2.49
CA SER A 30 -4.80 4.30 1.63
C SER A 30 -3.63 5.00 2.35
N PRO A 31 -2.52 4.29 2.67
CA PRO A 31 -1.40 4.88 3.40
C PRO A 31 -0.71 6.01 2.63
N GLY A 32 -0.76 5.98 1.30
CA GLY A 32 -0.17 7.02 0.44
C GLY A 32 -0.73 8.42 0.72
N ASN A 33 -1.99 8.53 1.17
CA ASN A 33 -2.61 9.80 1.54
C ASN A 33 -1.99 10.42 2.82
N PHE A 34 -1.25 9.64 3.60
CA PHE A 34 -0.67 10.05 4.87
C PHE A 34 0.87 10.12 4.83
N VAL A 35 1.49 10.09 3.64
CA VAL A 35 2.95 10.04 3.49
C VAL A 35 3.67 11.17 4.24
N ASN A 36 3.07 12.37 4.28
CA ASN A 36 3.62 13.54 4.99
C ASN A 36 3.68 13.36 6.52
N ASN A 37 3.00 12.35 7.06
CA ASN A 37 2.99 12.06 8.49
C ASN A 37 4.09 11.08 8.90
N PHE A 38 4.78 10.44 7.95
CA PHE A 38 5.86 9.52 8.25
C PHE A 38 7.11 10.27 8.74
N LYS A 39 7.66 9.83 9.87
CA LYS A 39 8.80 10.48 10.54
C LYS A 39 9.80 9.49 11.13
N THR A 40 9.31 8.33 11.57
CA THR A 40 10.13 7.27 12.14
C THR A 40 10.91 6.57 11.04
N PRO A 41 12.20 6.23 11.24
CA PRO A 41 12.93 5.40 10.29
C PRO A 41 12.19 4.09 9.94
N ILE A 42 12.17 3.72 8.66
CA ILE A 42 11.33 2.61 8.15
C ILE A 42 12.18 1.54 7.46
N LEU A 43 12.01 0.29 7.87
CA LEU A 43 12.45 -0.88 7.11
C LEU A 43 11.24 -1.44 6.34
N ILE A 44 11.33 -1.45 5.01
CA ILE A 44 10.35 -2.10 4.13
C ILE A 44 10.90 -3.47 3.73
N ILE A 45 10.08 -4.51 3.85
CA ILE A 45 10.41 -5.89 3.45
C ILE A 45 9.35 -6.34 2.44
N HIS A 46 9.75 -6.71 1.23
CA HIS A 46 8.82 -7.17 0.18
C HIS A 46 9.50 -8.18 -0.75
N SER A 47 8.94 -9.39 -0.83
CA SER A 47 9.44 -10.46 -1.72
C SER A 47 9.16 -10.16 -3.20
N GLU A 48 10.17 -10.32 -4.06
CA GLU A 48 10.03 -10.13 -5.51
C GLU A 48 9.01 -11.09 -6.15
N LEU A 49 8.81 -12.27 -5.56
CA LEU A 49 7.89 -13.30 -6.04
C LEU A 49 6.55 -13.32 -5.29
N ASP A 50 6.14 -12.19 -4.71
CA ASP A 50 4.78 -12.03 -4.18
C ASP A 50 3.79 -11.79 -5.32
N TYR A 51 3.09 -12.86 -5.71
CA TYR A 51 2.07 -12.82 -6.77
C TYR A 51 0.72 -12.26 -6.30
N ARG A 52 0.53 -12.01 -5.01
CA ARG A 52 -0.73 -11.53 -4.43
C ARG A 52 -0.69 -10.04 -4.13
N VAL A 53 0.44 -9.55 -3.62
CA VAL A 53 0.71 -8.12 -3.44
C VAL A 53 1.88 -7.76 -4.35
N PRO A 54 1.61 -7.13 -5.50
CA PRO A 54 2.65 -6.82 -6.47
C PRO A 54 3.81 -6.07 -5.84
N PHE A 55 5.04 -6.48 -6.18
CA PHE A 55 6.29 -5.89 -5.69
C PHE A 55 6.32 -4.35 -5.78
N GLY A 56 5.64 -3.79 -6.78
CA GLY A 56 5.50 -2.34 -6.93
C GLY A 56 4.88 -1.61 -5.73
N GLU A 57 4.05 -2.26 -4.92
CA GLU A 57 3.44 -1.65 -3.72
C GLU A 57 4.51 -1.36 -2.65
N GLY A 58 5.48 -2.26 -2.44
CA GLY A 58 6.62 -2.03 -1.55
C GLY A 58 7.55 -0.93 -2.05
N LEU A 59 7.83 -0.91 -3.37
CA LEU A 59 8.62 0.14 -4.01
C LEU A 59 7.97 1.52 -3.93
N GLN A 60 6.64 1.59 -4.05
CA GLN A 60 5.89 2.85 -3.91
C GLN A 60 6.11 3.46 -2.53
N LEU A 61 5.98 2.67 -1.45
CA LEU A 61 6.21 3.17 -0.10
C LEU A 61 7.67 3.59 0.11
N PHE A 62 8.65 2.76 -0.29
CA PHE A 62 10.07 3.07 -0.17
C PHE A 62 10.42 4.39 -0.87
N THR A 63 9.95 4.57 -2.11
CA THR A 63 10.15 5.80 -2.87
C THR A 63 9.49 6.99 -2.18
N ALA A 64 8.24 6.83 -1.73
CA ALA A 64 7.50 7.91 -1.09
C ALA A 64 8.18 8.41 0.19
N VAL A 65 8.64 7.52 1.06
CA VAL A 65 9.28 7.88 2.34
C VAL A 65 10.68 8.48 2.11
N GLN A 66 11.44 7.96 1.13
CA GLN A 66 12.72 8.54 0.71
C GLN A 66 12.54 9.99 0.23
N ARG A 67 11.48 10.26 -0.56
CA ARG A 67 11.16 11.60 -1.06
C ARG A 67 10.75 12.58 0.05
N MET A 68 10.24 12.06 1.18
CA MET A 68 9.91 12.86 2.36
C MET A 68 11.11 13.04 3.31
N GLY A 69 12.29 12.51 2.98
CA GLY A 69 13.49 12.61 3.82
C GLY A 69 13.44 11.72 5.06
N VAL A 70 12.62 10.66 5.04
CA VAL A 70 12.58 9.66 6.12
C VAL A 70 13.65 8.61 5.87
N ASP A 71 14.51 8.38 6.87
CA ASP A 71 15.50 7.30 6.82
C ASP A 71 14.83 5.97 6.54
N SER A 72 15.18 5.32 5.43
CA SER A 72 14.56 4.04 5.10
C SER A 72 15.51 3.05 4.44
N LYS A 73 15.17 1.77 4.61
CA LYS A 73 15.85 0.63 3.99
C LYS A 73 14.80 -0.26 3.33
N LEU A 74 15.19 -0.90 2.24
CA LEU A 74 14.40 -1.90 1.54
C LEU A 74 15.16 -3.24 1.60
N LEU A 75 14.48 -4.28 2.07
CA LEU A 75 14.90 -5.67 1.97
C LEU A 75 13.97 -6.36 0.97
N MET A 76 14.57 -7.01 -0.02
CA MET A 76 13.88 -7.77 -1.06
C MET A 76 13.99 -9.26 -0.76
#